data_AF-A0A8S8XY23-F1
#
_entry.id   AF-A0A8S8XY23-F1
#
_cell.length_a   1.000
_cell.length_b   1.000
_cell.length_c   1.000
_cell.angle_alpha   90.00
_cell.angle_beta   90.00
_cell.angle_gamma   90.00
#
_symmetry.space_group_name_H-M   'P 1'
#
loop_
_entity.id
_entity.type
_entity.pdbx_description
1 polymer ?
#
loop_
_entity_poly.entity_id
_entity_poly.type
_entity_poly.pdbx_seq_one_letter_code
_entity_poly.pdbx_strand_id
1 'polypeptide(L)'
;MYFRANDGSNGIELWVSDGSSVGTKWLKIYVQEAHPLILMTFVASDKFVYFRVFDDSTGWEPWKSDGTEEGTELVKDIRPGNKL
;
A
#
# COMPACT_ATOMS: atom_id res chain seq x y z
N MET A 1 11.47 2.53 -8.30
CA MET A 1 10.48 1.75 -9.07
C MET A 1 9.51 1.08 -8.10
N TYR A 2 8.21 1.08 -8.43
CA TYR A 2 7.17 0.35 -7.68
C TYR A 2 6.60 -0.75 -8.55
N PHE A 3 6.40 -1.95 -7.99
CA PHE A 3 5.89 -3.10 -8.72
C PHE A 3 5.20 -4.11 -7.80
N ARG A 4 4.47 -5.07 -8.39
CA ARG A 4 3.88 -6.19 -7.68
C ARG A 4 4.78 -7.41 -7.74
N ALA A 5 4.99 -8.07 -6.62
CA ALA A 5 5.71 -9.34 -6.56
C ALA A 5 5.18 -10.23 -5.44
N ASN A 6 5.40 -11.54 -5.59
CA ASN A 6 5.04 -12.55 -4.61
C ASN A 6 6.32 -13.20 -4.09
N ASP A 7 6.53 -13.15 -2.77
CA ASP A 7 7.68 -13.75 -2.08
C ASP A 7 7.48 -15.23 -1.72
N GLY A 8 6.34 -15.80 -2.09
CA GLY A 8 5.94 -17.17 -1.76
C GLY A 8 5.30 -17.32 -0.38
N SER A 9 5.24 -16.27 0.43
CA SER A 9 4.75 -16.32 1.82
C SER A 9 3.50 -15.45 2.03
N ASN A 10 3.45 -14.27 1.42
CA ASN A 10 2.42 -13.25 1.71
C ASN A 10 1.45 -13.01 0.54
N GLY A 11 1.60 -13.72 -0.58
CA GLY A 11 0.80 -13.46 -1.79
C GLY A 11 1.39 -12.31 -2.62
N ILE A 12 0.58 -11.68 -3.48
CA ILE A 12 1.05 -10.58 -4.34
C ILE A 12 1.00 -9.27 -3.57
N GLU A 13 2.17 -8.69 -3.33
CA GLU A 13 2.35 -7.48 -2.52
C GLU A 13 2.96 -6.32 -3.33
N LEU A 14 2.97 -5.11 -2.74
CA LEU A 14 3.65 -3.93 -3.30
C LEU A 14 5.13 -3.89 -2.87
N TRP A 15 6.00 -3.70 -3.84
CA TRP A 15 7.45 -3.65 -3.67
C TRP A 15 8.03 -2.34 -4.17
N VAL A 16 9.11 -1.91 -3.54
CA VAL A 16 9.93 -0.77 -3.97
C VAL A 16 11.35 -1.25 -4.27
N SER A 17 11.93 -0.71 -5.34
CA SER A 17 13.33 -0.98 -5.74
C SER A 17 13.99 0.27 -6.28
N ASP A 18 15.26 0.45 -5.93
CA ASP A 18 16.18 1.42 -6.52
C ASP A 18 16.97 0.84 -7.72
N GLY A 19 16.69 -0.40 -8.12
CA GLY A 19 17.42 -1.14 -9.15
C GLY A 19 18.51 -2.07 -8.62
N SER A 20 18.80 -2.04 -7.31
CA SER A 20 19.72 -2.97 -6.65
C SER A 20 18.97 -4.09 -5.91
N SER A 21 19.64 -5.22 -5.67
CA SER A 21 19.07 -6.29 -4.84
C SER A 21 18.85 -5.85 -3.39
N VAL A 22 19.76 -5.03 -2.85
CA VAL A 22 19.70 -4.54 -1.46
C VAL A 22 18.56 -3.52 -1.28
N GLY A 23 18.36 -2.63 -2.25
CA GLY A 23 17.28 -1.64 -2.24
C GLY A 23 15.93 -2.18 -2.68
N THR A 24 15.85 -3.47 -3.07
CA THR A 24 14.59 -4.13 -3.40
C THR A 24 13.97 -4.72 -2.15
N LYS A 25 12.83 -4.17 -1.74
CA LYS A 25 12.15 -4.59 -0.51
C LYS A 25 10.65 -4.57 -0.68
N TRP A 26 10.00 -5.44 0.09
CA TRP A 26 8.57 -5.38 0.31
C TRP A 26 8.25 -4.05 1.01
N LEU A 27 7.30 -3.30 0.45
CA LEU A 27 6.78 -2.11 1.10
C LEU A 27 5.71 -2.57 2.10
N LYS A 28 6.12 -2.70 3.36
CA LYS A 28 5.22 -3.12 4.42
C LYS A 28 4.21 -2.02 4.72
N ILE A 29 3.00 -2.19 4.20
CA ILE A 29 1.89 -1.29 4.46
C ILE A 29 1.17 -1.81 5.70
N TYR A 30 1.50 -1.24 6.86
CA TYR A 30 0.75 -1.47 8.08
C TYR A 30 -0.48 -0.58 8.10
N VAL A 31 -1.56 -1.06 7.51
CA VAL A 31 -2.88 -0.56 7.85
C VAL A 31 -3.47 -1.54 8.84
N GLN A 32 -3.85 -1.05 10.01
CA GLN A 32 -4.40 -1.86 11.09
C GLN A 32 -5.64 -2.59 10.54
N GLU A 33 -5.64 -3.92 10.62
CA GLU A 33 -6.70 -4.80 10.09
C GLU A 33 -6.89 -4.75 8.56
N ALA A 34 -5.88 -4.31 7.80
CA ALA A 34 -5.94 -4.45 6.34
C ALA A 34 -5.90 -5.92 5.93
N HIS A 35 -6.93 -6.36 5.23
CA HIS A 35 -6.96 -7.68 4.62
C HIS A 35 -5.84 -7.80 3.55
N PRO A 36 -5.12 -8.93 3.47
CA PRO A 36 -3.96 -9.10 2.58
C PRO A 36 -4.28 -9.07 1.06
N LEU A 37 -5.53 -8.79 0.66
CA LEU A 37 -6.02 -8.95 -0.72
C LEU A 37 -6.29 -7.62 -1.46
N ILE A 38 -5.71 -6.52 -0.99
CA ILE A 38 -6.31 -5.20 -1.22
C ILE A 38 -5.66 -4.38 -2.35
N LEU A 39 -4.48 -4.75 -2.84
CA LEU A 39 -3.78 -4.00 -3.89
C LEU A 39 -4.20 -4.41 -5.31
N MET A 40 -5.47 -4.14 -5.68
CA MET A 40 -5.95 -4.39 -7.04
C MET A 40 -5.33 -3.43 -8.08
N THR A 41 -5.13 -2.16 -7.69
CA THR A 41 -4.64 -1.09 -8.58
C THR A 41 -3.77 -0.10 -7.80
N PHE A 42 -2.63 0.28 -8.36
CA PHE A 42 -1.81 1.39 -7.87
C PHE A 42 -1.39 2.29 -9.04
N VAL A 43 -1.12 3.55 -8.73
CA VAL A 43 -0.49 4.50 -9.64
C VAL A 43 0.77 5.01 -8.96
N ALA A 44 1.90 4.87 -9.64
CA ALA A 44 3.18 5.37 -9.16
C ALA A 44 3.55 6.69 -9.87
N SER A 45 4.15 7.58 -9.10
CA SER A 45 4.86 8.78 -9.57
C SER A 45 6.32 8.70 -9.11
N ASP A 46 7.13 9.69 -9.47
CA ASP A 46 8.54 9.73 -9.07
C ASP A 46 8.74 9.75 -7.54
N LYS A 47 7.79 10.34 -6.81
CA LYS A 47 7.89 10.53 -5.36
C LYS A 47 6.95 9.62 -4.56
N PHE A 48 5.76 9.35 -5.07
CA PHE A 48 4.72 8.65 -4.32
C PHE A 48 4.09 7.52 -5.12
N VAL A 49 3.67 6.48 -4.42
CA VAL A 49 2.73 5.48 -4.91
C VAL A 49 1.37 5.71 -4.25
N TYR A 50 0.32 5.69 -5.05
CA TYR A 50 -1.07 5.80 -4.62
C TYR A 50 -1.77 4.47 -4.84
N PHE A 51 -2.53 4.04 -3.85
CA PHE A 51 -3.23 2.77 -3.87
C PHE A 51 -4.48 2.85 -3.02
N ARG A 52 -5.34 1.83 -3.12
CA ARG A 52 -6.56 1.74 -2.34
C ARG A 52 -6.36 0.72 -1.23
N VAL A 53 -6.71 1.07 0.01
CA VAL A 53 -6.73 0.14 1.14
C VAL A 53 -8.12 0.04 1.73
N PHE A 54 -8.53 -1.17 2.10
CA PHE A 54 -9.64 -1.39 3.02
C PHE A 54 -9.12 -1.58 4.43
N ASP A 55 -9.65 -0.80 5.36
CA ASP A 55 -9.57 -1.07 6.79
C ASP A 55 -10.98 -1.04 7.39
N ASP A 56 -11.17 -1.73 8.50
CA ASP A 56 -12.50 -1.88 9.11
C ASP A 56 -13.05 -0.55 9.66
N SER A 57 -12.21 0.46 9.88
CA SER A 57 -12.59 1.74 10.47
C SER A 57 -13.09 2.78 9.45
N THR A 58 -12.49 2.79 8.25
CA THR A 58 -12.79 3.76 7.18
C THR A 58 -13.41 3.10 5.95
N GLY A 59 -13.30 1.78 5.82
CA GLY A 59 -13.66 1.08 4.61
C GLY A 59 -12.59 1.25 3.54
N TRP A 60 -13.01 1.28 2.28
CA TRP A 60 -12.08 1.28 1.13
C TRP A 60 -11.66 2.70 0.72
N GLU A 61 -10.50 3.13 1.17
CA GLU A 61 -10.00 4.50 1.04
C GLU A 61 -8.71 4.64 0.21
N PRO A 62 -8.41 5.85 -0.32
CA PRO A 62 -7.16 6.15 -1.01
C PRO A 62 -6.00 6.43 -0.03
N TRP A 63 -4.89 5.74 -0.24
CA TRP A 63 -3.65 5.88 0.52
C TRP A 63 -2.50 6.30 -0.39
N LYS A 64 -1.49 6.92 0.19
CA LYS A 64 -0.22 7.22 -0.49
C LYS A 64 0.95 6.76 0.35
N SER A 65 2.06 6.42 -0.29
CA SER A 65 3.34 6.12 0.35
C SER A 65 4.49 6.72 -0.45
N ASP A 66 5.55 7.14 0.23
CA ASP A 66 6.84 7.51 -0.38
C ASP A 66 7.83 6.33 -0.48
N GLY A 67 7.39 5.12 -0.15
CA GLY A 67 8.24 3.93 -0.11
C GLY A 67 8.81 3.61 1.28
N THR A 68 8.38 4.34 2.31
CA THR A 68 8.65 4.08 3.72
C THR A 68 7.37 3.78 4.49
N GLU A 69 7.49 3.11 5.63
CA GLU A 69 6.35 2.85 6.52
C GLU A 69 5.82 4.16 7.11
N GLU A 70 6.74 5.03 7.55
CA GLU A 70 6.44 6.34 8.15
C GLU A 70 5.79 7.32 7.17
N GLY A 71 6.15 7.25 5.89
CA GLY A 71 5.57 8.06 4.81
C GLY A 71 4.30 7.48 4.19
N THR A 72 3.74 6.41 4.78
CA THR A 72 2.50 5.80 4.33
C THR A 72 1.30 6.37 5.10
N GLU A 73 0.39 7.04 4.41
CA GLU A 73 -0.74 7.72 5.05
C GLU A 73 -2.01 7.73 4.19
N LEU A 74 -3.16 7.80 4.88
CA LEU A 74 -4.47 8.02 4.28
C LEU A 74 -4.46 9.39 3.57
N VAL A 75 -4.81 9.43 2.29
CA VAL A 75 -4.91 10.69 1.55
C VAL A 75 -6.12 11.48 2.04
N LYS A 76 -7.27 10.81 2.11
CA LYS A 76 -8.54 11.37 2.59
C LYS A 76 -9.56 10.24 2.74
N ASP A 77 -10.36 10.29 3.80
CA ASP A 77 -11.60 9.53 3.90
C ASP A 77 -12.65 10.16 2.97
N ILE A 78 -12.85 9.55 1.80
CA ILE A 78 -13.77 10.00 0.75
C ILE A 78 -15.07 9.18 0.75
N ARG A 79 -15.05 7.97 1.29
CA ARG A 79 -16.24 7.15 1.46
C ARG A 79 -16.35 6.73 2.93
N PRO A 80 -16.78 7.65 3.81
CA PRO A 80 -16.92 7.35 5.23
C PRO A 80 -17.78 6.10 5.41
N GLY A 81 -17.17 5.05 5.95
CA GLY A 81 -17.91 3.86 6.37
C GLY A 81 -19.00 4.26 7.38
N ASN A 82 -20.09 3.48 7.42
CA ASN A 82 -20.91 3.49 8.62
C ASN A 82 -20.02 2.95 9.74
N LYS A 83 -19.57 3.84 10.63
CA LYS A 83 -18.89 3.45 11.87
C LYS A 83 -19.87 2.57 12.65
N LEU A 84 -19.71 1.25 12.55
CA LEU A 84 -20.45 0.30 13.38
C LEU A 84 -19.75 0.17 14.73
#